data_AF-A0A7J4B2G4-F1
#
_entry.id   AF-A0A7J4B2G4-F1
#
_cell.length_a   1.000
_cell.length_b   1.000
_cell.length_c   1.000
_cell.angle_alpha   90.00
_cell.angle_beta   90.00
_cell.angle_gamma   90.00
#
_symmetry.space_group_name_H-M   'P 1'
#
loop_
_entity.id
_entity.type
_entity.pdbx_description
1 polymer ?
#
loop_
_entity_poly.entity_id
_entity_poly.type
_entity_poly.pdbx_seq_one_letter_code
_entity_poly.pdbx_strand_id
1 'polypeptide(L)'
;MAKERMIEQVIGLTYDTNAAKLEKAIKILSDITLSHPNVSRNDIKFTEYGAYSLNINMRYWIKDPNLYRDTLNDINMKIKKAFEKEKIEMAFPTQTIQLVK
;
A
#
# COMPACT_ATOMS: atom_id res chain seq x y z
N MET A 1 12.84 -14.06 -22.87
CA MET A 1 12.30 -12.84 -22.22
C MET A 1 12.15 -13.13 -20.74
N ALA A 2 12.86 -12.42 -19.85
CA ALA A 2 12.64 -12.60 -18.42
C ALA A 2 11.19 -12.19 -18.10
N LYS A 3 10.43 -13.11 -17.49
CA LYS A 3 9.04 -12.86 -17.13
C LYS A 3 9.04 -11.88 -15.95
N GLU A 4 8.34 -10.75 -16.10
CA GLU A 4 8.15 -9.80 -15.01
C GLU A 4 7.59 -10.51 -13.77
N ARG A 5 7.99 -10.06 -12.58
CA ARG A 5 7.45 -10.55 -11.32
C ARG A 5 6.37 -9.62 -10.82
N MET A 6 5.14 -10.10 -10.75
CA MET A 6 4.06 -9.39 -10.09
C MET A 6 4.24 -9.48 -8.57
N ILE A 7 4.09 -8.33 -7.90
CA ILE A 7 3.97 -8.23 -6.45
C ILE A 7 2.57 -7.71 -6.14
N GLU A 8 1.94 -8.30 -5.13
CA GLU A 8 0.64 -7.89 -4.61
C GLU A 8 0.74 -7.71 -3.10
N GLN A 9 0.25 -6.57 -2.61
CA GLN A 9 0.21 -6.24 -1.19
C GLN A 9 -1.10 -5.53 -0.86
N VAL A 10 -1.60 -5.77 0.35
CA VAL A 10 -2.73 -5.03 0.90
C VAL A 10 -2.20 -3.99 1.90
N ILE A 11 -2.49 -2.73 1.64
CA ILE A 11 -2.20 -1.62 2.55
C ILE A 11 -3.49 -1.26 3.28
N GLY A 12 -3.58 -1.63 4.56
CA GLY A 12 -4.72 -1.32 5.42
C GLY A 12 -4.54 0.04 6.10
N LEU A 13 -5.47 0.97 5.86
CA LEU A 13 -5.54 2.26 6.55
C LEU A 13 -6.59 2.24 7.66
N THR A 14 -6.48 3.14 8.63
CA THR A 14 -7.50 3.28 9.70
C THR A 14 -8.84 3.78 9.14
N TYR A 15 -9.95 3.40 9.78
CA TYR A 15 -11.30 3.85 9.39
C TYR A 15 -11.52 5.36 9.56
N ASP A 16 -10.69 6.04 10.35
CA ASP A 16 -10.68 7.51 10.47
C ASP A 16 -10.12 8.22 9.23
N THR A 17 -9.57 7.47 8.27
CA THR A 17 -9.08 8.02 7.00
C THR A 17 -10.24 8.45 6.11
N ASN A 18 -10.42 9.76 5.95
CA ASN A 18 -11.43 10.31 5.06
C ASN A 18 -11.12 10.05 3.57
N ALA A 19 -12.13 10.23 2.71
CA ALA A 19 -12.04 9.95 1.27
C ALA A 19 -10.89 10.69 0.56
N ALA A 20 -10.71 11.98 0.82
CA ALA A 20 -9.64 12.78 0.20
C ALA A 20 -8.24 12.24 0.57
N LYS A 21 -8.07 11.78 1.81
CA LYS A 21 -6.81 11.21 2.29
C LYS A 21 -6.60 9.79 1.74
N LEU A 22 -7.67 9.03 1.54
CA LEU A 22 -7.63 7.72 0.88
C LEU A 22 -7.23 7.84 -0.59
N GLU A 23 -7.82 8.78 -1.34
CA GLU A 23 -7.42 9.10 -2.72
C GLU A 23 -5.95 9.55 -2.78
N LYS A 24 -5.53 10.41 -1.83
CA LYS A 24 -4.13 10.83 -1.71
C LYS A 24 -3.19 9.65 -1.45
N ALA A 25 -3.59 8.70 -0.59
CA ALA A 25 -2.81 7.49 -0.32
C ALA A 25 -2.62 6.68 -1.61
N ILE A 26 -3.68 6.41 -2.37
CA ILE A 26 -3.62 5.69 -3.66
C ILE A 26 -2.66 6.40 -4.62
N LYS A 27 -2.76 7.73 -4.74
CA LYS A 27 -1.87 8.53 -5.60
C LYS A 27 -0.41 8.40 -5.17
N ILE A 28 -0.12 8.51 -3.88
CA ILE A 28 1.24 8.37 -3.33
C ILE A 28 1.82 6.98 -3.65
N LEU A 29 1.05 5.92 -3.41
CA LEU A 29 1.46 4.55 -3.73
C LEU A 29 1.76 4.41 -5.23
N SER A 30 0.93 5.01 -6.07
CA SER A 30 1.10 4.96 -7.52
C SER A 30 2.37 5.69 -7.98
N ASP A 31 2.59 6.90 -7.48
CA ASP A 31 3.75 7.71 -7.83
C ASP A 31 5.05 7.05 -7.37
N ILE A 32 5.07 6.46 -6.16
CA ILE A 32 6.25 5.77 -5.62
C ILE A 32 6.58 4.52 -6.45
N THR A 33 5.58 3.72 -6.80
CA THR A 33 5.81 2.50 -7.58
C THR A 33 6.26 2.82 -9.01
N LEU A 34 5.61 3.77 -9.71
CA LEU A 34 5.98 4.14 -11.09
C LEU A 34 7.30 4.92 -11.19
N SER A 35 7.73 5.60 -10.13
CA SER A 35 9.03 6.28 -10.10
C SER A 35 10.22 5.32 -9.90
N HIS A 36 9.97 4.07 -9.50
CA HIS A 36 11.04 3.10 -9.31
C HIS A 36 11.51 2.53 -10.67
N PRO A 37 12.80 2.59 -11.02
CA PRO A 37 13.29 2.22 -12.35
C PRO A 37 13.03 0.75 -12.71
N ASN A 38 12.99 -0.12 -11.70
CA ASN A 38 12.73 -1.56 -11.85
C ASN A 38 11.24 -1.93 -11.87
N VAL A 39 10.31 -0.96 -11.90
CA VAL A 39 8.87 -1.21 -12.03
C VAL A 39 8.41 -0.79 -13.43
N SER A 40 7.60 -1.63 -14.08
CA SER A 40 7.08 -1.36 -15.44
C SER A 40 5.69 -0.74 -15.43
N ARG A 41 4.82 -1.21 -14.53
CA ARG A 41 3.44 -0.76 -14.37
C ARG A 41 2.93 -1.09 -12.97
N ASN A 42 1.80 -0.49 -12.61
CA ASN A 42 1.08 -0.76 -11.38
C ASN A 42 -0.43 -0.79 -11.62
N ASP A 43 -1.17 -1.29 -10.63
CA ASP A 43 -2.61 -1.17 -10.50
C ASP A 43 -2.93 -1.11 -8.99
N ILE A 44 -3.47 0.02 -8.55
CA ILE A 44 -3.65 0.33 -7.13
C ILE A 44 -5.06 0.85 -6.92
N LYS A 45 -5.84 0.16 -6.10
CA LYS A 45 -7.27 0.41 -5.90
C LYS A 45 -7.63 0.26 -4.44
N PHE A 46 -8.52 1.11 -3.94
CA PHE A 46 -9.27 0.79 -2.74
C PHE A 46 -10.24 -0.34 -3.08
N THR A 47 -10.10 -1.49 -2.43
CA THR A 47 -10.80 -2.74 -2.84
C THR A 47 -11.78 -3.27 -1.82
N GLU A 48 -11.55 -3.00 -0.54
CA GLU A 48 -12.31 -3.68 0.52
C GLU A 48 -12.39 -2.83 1.80
N TYR A 49 -13.56 -2.84 2.43
CA TYR A 49 -13.75 -2.44 3.82
C TYR A 49 -13.49 -3.67 4.69
N GLY A 50 -12.25 -3.84 5.16
CA GLY A 50 -11.81 -4.99 5.94
C GLY A 50 -12.24 -4.92 7.41
N ALA A 51 -12.06 -6.02 8.15
CA ALA A 51 -12.54 -6.12 9.55
C ALA A 51 -12.03 -5.02 10.48
N TYR A 52 -10.82 -4.51 10.25
CA TYR A 52 -10.17 -3.46 11.06
C TYR A 52 -9.52 -2.35 10.21
N SER A 53 -9.71 -2.35 8.89
CA SER A 53 -8.99 -1.46 7.98
C SER A 53 -9.72 -1.14 6.68
N LEU A 54 -9.43 0.03 6.11
CA LEU A 54 -9.73 0.36 4.71
C LEU A 54 -8.60 -0.19 3.83
N ASN A 55 -8.88 -1.23 3.04
CA ASN A 55 -7.87 -1.98 2.30
C ASN A 55 -7.66 -1.43 0.89
N ILE A 56 -6.43 -0.99 0.63
CA ILE A 56 -5.94 -0.68 -0.71
C ILE A 56 -5.15 -1.90 -1.21
N ASN A 57 -5.61 -2.50 -2.31
CA ASN A 57 -4.83 -3.51 -3.03
C ASN A 57 -3.83 -2.80 -3.94
N MET A 58 -2.55 -3.09 -3.74
CA MET A 58 -1.44 -2.55 -4.50
C MET A 58 -0.76 -3.67 -5.29
N ARG A 59 -0.88 -3.62 -6.62
CA ARG A 59 -0.19 -4.52 -7.54
C ARG A 59 0.81 -3.76 -8.38
N TYR A 60 2.00 -4.32 -8.55
CA TYR A 60 3.00 -3.77 -9.46
C TYR A 60 3.91 -4.86 -10.04
N TRP A 61 4.49 -4.58 -11.20
CA TRP A 61 5.29 -5.55 -11.96
C TRP A 61 6.76 -5.13 -11.98
N ILE A 62 7.61 -5.99 -11.45
CA ILE A 62 9.06 -5.80 -11.38
C ILE A 62 9.71 -6.37 -12.64
N LYS A 63 10.53 -5.56 -13.32
CA LYS A 63 11.20 -5.88 -14.59
C LYS A 63 12.26 -6.95 -14.42
N ASP A 64 13.15 -6.81 -13.43
CA ASP A 64 14.17 -7.78 -13.08
C ASP A 64 13.80 -8.53 -11.77
N PRO A 65 13.36 -9.80 -11.86
CA PRO A 65 13.04 -10.61 -10.70
C PRO A 65 14.20 -10.87 -9.74
N ASN A 66 15.47 -10.73 -10.15
CA ASN A 66 16.61 -10.92 -9.26
C ASN A 66 16.72 -9.79 -8.24
N LEU A 67 16.30 -8.58 -8.62
CA LEU A 67 16.33 -7.38 -7.77
C LEU A 67 15.02 -7.18 -6.99
N TYR A 68 14.14 -8.18 -6.94
CA TYR A 68 12.78 -7.99 -6.42
C TYR A 68 12.75 -7.62 -4.94
N ARG A 69 13.65 -8.19 -4.13
CA ARG A 69 13.71 -7.92 -2.68
C ARG A 69 14.14 -6.48 -2.40
N ASP A 70 15.16 -6.02 -3.11
CA ASP A 70 15.68 -4.65 -2.96
C ASP A 70 14.65 -3.64 -3.45
N THR A 71 14.01 -3.92 -4.59
CA THR A 71 12.92 -3.09 -5.14
C THR A 71 11.73 -3.02 -4.18
N LEU A 72 11.31 -4.16 -3.62
CA LEU A 72 10.24 -4.23 -2.63
C LEU A 72 10.58 -3.44 -1.37
N ASN A 73 11.80 -3.58 -0.85
CA ASN A 73 12.24 -2.85 0.34
C ASN A 73 12.28 -1.33 0.11
N ASP A 74 12.85 -0.87 -1.01
CA ASP A 74 12.91 0.56 -1.33
C ASP A 74 11.51 1.17 -1.48
N ILE A 75 10.60 0.47 -2.19
CA ILE A 75 9.20 0.89 -2.32
C ILE A 75 8.53 0.97 -0.95
N ASN A 76 8.60 -0.08 -0.12
CA ASN A 76 7.96 -0.09 1.21
C ASN A 76 8.49 1.02 2.12
N MET A 77 9.81 1.27 2.10
CA MET A 77 10.41 2.34 2.90
C MET A 77 10.01 3.73 2.43
N LYS A 78 9.91 3.95 1.11
CA LYS A 78 9.38 5.21 0.56
C LYS A 78 7.92 5.42 0.94
N ILE A 79 7.10 4.38 0.87
CA ILE A 79 5.70 4.42 1.30
C ILE A 79 5.61 4.80 2.78
N LYS A 80 6.37 4.13 3.66
CA LYS A 80 6.38 4.41 5.10
C LYS A 80 6.68 5.89 5.38
N LYS A 81 7.75 6.42 4.79
CA LYS A 81 8.16 7.83 4.96
C LYS A 81 7.11 8.82 4.41
N ALA A 82 6.54 8.52 3.25
CA ALA A 82 5.52 9.38 2.65
C ALA A 82 4.23 9.40 3.50
N PHE A 83 3.81 8.25 4.02
CA PHE A 83 2.62 8.15 4.86
C PHE A 83 2.83 8.85 6.20
N GLU A 84 4.02 8.72 6.83
CA GLU A 84 4.37 9.49 8.02
C GLU A 84 4.27 11.01 7.78
N LYS A 85 4.87 11.50 6.68
CA LYS A 85 4.85 12.92 6.32
C LYS A 85 3.43 13.44 6.13
N GLU A 86 2.57 12.63 5.52
CA GLU A 86 1.18 12.96 5.20
C GLU A 86 0.19 12.59 6.32
N LYS A 87 0.71 12.11 7.46
CA LYS A 87 -0.04 11.63 8.63
C LYS A 87 -1.08 10.56 8.26
N ILE A 88 -0.81 9.73 7.26
CA ILE A 88 -1.67 8.61 6.85
C ILE A 88 -1.34 7.41 7.75
N GLU A 89 -2.32 6.97 8.52
CA GLU A 89 -2.13 5.94 9.55
C GLU A 89 -2.48 4.54 9.00
N MET A 90 -1.57 3.59 9.19
CA MET A 90 -1.81 2.20 8.89
C MET A 90 -2.56 1.54 10.05
N ALA A 91 -3.56 0.73 9.73
CA ALA A 91 -4.36 0.04 10.72
C ALA A 91 -3.57 -1.09 11.40
N PHE A 92 -3.79 -1.21 12.71
CA PHE A 92 -3.47 -2.40 13.49
C PHE A 92 -4.77 -3.19 13.71
N PRO A 93 -4.71 -4.51 13.95
CA PRO A 93 -5.88 -5.26 14.38
C PRO A 93 -6.51 -4.63 15.63
N THR A 94 -7.79 -4.26 15.56
CA THR A 94 -8.55 -3.67 16.66
C THR A 94 -9.76 -4.52 17.01
N GLN A 95 -10.18 -4.44 18.27
CA GLN A 95 -11.43 -5.04 18.75
C GLN A 95 -12.12 -4.08 19.70
N THR A 96 -13.43 -3.91 19.53
CA THR A 96 -14.28 -3.19 20.49
C THR A 96 -14.87 -4.19 21.46
N ILE A 97 -14.49 -4.08 22.74
CA ILE A 97 -15.03 -4.94 23.81
C ILE A 97 -16.19 -4.20 24.48
N GLN A 98 -17.40 -4.74 24.34
CA GLN A 98 -18.57 -4.26 25.08
C GLN A 98 -18.71 -5.04 26.38
N LEU A 99 -18.46 -4.38 27.51
CA LEU A 99 -18.68 -4.96 28.83
C LEU A 99 -20.14 -4.70 29.25
N VAL A 100 -20.95 -5.76 29.29
CA VAL A 100 -22.31 -5.73 29.83
C VAL A 100 -22.24 -6.14 31.30
N LYS A 101 -22.88 -5.37 32.18
CA LYS A 101 -23.02 -5.70 33.60
C LYS A 101 -24.15 -6.69 33.83
#